data_AF-A0A0G0Y311-F1
#
_entry.id   AF-A0A0G0Y311-F1
#
_cell.length_a   1.000
_cell.length_b   1.000
_cell.length_c   1.000
_cell.angle_alpha   90.00
_cell.angle_beta   90.00
_cell.angle_gamma   90.00
#
_symmetry.space_group_name_H-M   'P 1'
#
loop_
_entity.id
_entity.type
_entity.pdbx_description
1 polymer ?
#
loop_
_entity_poly.entity_id
_entity_poly.type
_entity_poly.pdbx_seq_one_letter_code
_entity_poly.pdbx_strand_id
1 'polypeptide(L)'
;MAKKHAQSVSLNVAKTSANPGMVLVTSYFVLFAVNALVIYLANIYFPQYVVLGTFNINLGWSIFHSMGTLALINILVIPFIREIEKWKGRMLTPMEWMVKYLVVNFVGIWVITRFSEQFGLGVSSWFVVLVLAAVLDLVQGVAMMQIGKVQK
;
A
#
# COMPACT_ATOMS: atom_id res chain seq x y z
N MET A 1 13.40 -22.98 41.75
CA MET A 1 12.18 -22.61 41.00
C MET A 1 12.25 -21.27 40.28
N ALA A 2 12.90 -20.23 40.83
CA ALA A 2 12.97 -18.89 40.19
C ALA A 2 13.61 -18.85 38.78
N LYS A 3 14.63 -19.68 38.50
CA LYS A 3 15.28 -19.73 37.17
C LYS A 3 14.36 -20.19 36.04
N LYS A 4 13.47 -21.17 36.27
CA LYS A 4 12.49 -21.63 35.26
C LYS A 4 11.43 -20.56 34.97
N HIS A 5 11.08 -19.75 35.97
CA HIS A 5 10.11 -18.68 35.82
C HIS A 5 10.67 -17.46 35.09
N ALA A 6 11.94 -17.10 35.35
CA ALA A 6 12.64 -16.07 34.58
C ALA A 6 12.86 -16.50 33.11
N GLN A 7 13.15 -17.78 32.88
CA GLN A 7 13.36 -18.31 31.53
C GLN A 7 12.05 -18.39 30.73
N SER A 8 10.92 -18.78 31.35
CA SER A 8 9.61 -18.77 30.69
C SER A 8 9.10 -17.35 30.39
N VAL A 9 9.41 -16.37 31.25
CA VAL A 9 9.12 -14.96 30.99
C VAL A 9 9.99 -14.43 29.83
N SER A 10 11.28 -14.76 29.80
CA SER A 10 12.17 -14.34 28.68
C SER A 10 11.78 -14.97 27.33
N LEU A 11 11.25 -16.20 27.34
CA LEU A 11 10.75 -16.88 26.14
C LEU A 11 9.42 -16.29 25.64
N ASN A 12 8.58 -15.80 26.55
CA ASN A 12 7.32 -15.12 26.18
C ASN A 12 7.55 -13.68 25.71
N VAL A 13 8.55 -12.97 26.26
CA VAL A 13 8.93 -11.61 25.81
C VAL A 13 9.61 -11.66 24.43
N ALA A 14 10.35 -12.72 24.11
CA ALA A 14 10.94 -12.92 22.78
C ALA A 14 9.90 -13.23 21.68
N LYS A 15 8.65 -13.53 22.02
CA LYS A 15 7.62 -13.99 21.07
C LYS A 15 6.80 -12.86 20.43
N THR A 16 7.04 -11.59 20.78
CA THR A 16 6.18 -10.48 20.37
C THR A 16 6.92 -9.28 19.77
N SER A 17 8.13 -9.47 19.24
CA SER A 17 8.67 -8.53 18.24
C SER A 17 8.28 -9.06 16.87
N ALA A 18 7.29 -8.45 16.21
CA ALA A 18 6.89 -8.82 14.86
C ALA A 18 8.13 -8.87 13.95
N ASN A 19 8.36 -10.01 13.28
CA ASN A 19 9.49 -10.15 12.36
C ASN A 19 9.38 -9.07 11.27
N PRO A 20 10.38 -8.18 11.11
CA PRO A 20 10.31 -7.07 10.15
C PRO A 20 9.97 -7.53 8.73
N GLY A 21 10.48 -8.69 8.30
CA GLY A 21 10.15 -9.27 7.00
C GLY A 21 8.67 -9.67 6.89
N MET A 22 8.10 -10.25 7.95
CA MET A 22 6.67 -10.61 7.98
C MET A 22 5.78 -9.36 7.95
N VAL A 23 6.17 -8.27 8.60
CA VAL A 23 5.42 -7.00 8.55
C VAL A 23 5.33 -6.49 7.11
N LEU A 24 6.42 -6.54 6.33
CA LEU A 24 6.41 -6.13 4.93
C LEU A 24 5.50 -7.02 4.08
N VAL A 25 5.57 -8.34 4.26
CA VAL A 25 4.73 -9.30 3.51
C VAL A 25 3.24 -9.09 3.84
N THR A 26 2.88 -8.97 5.12
CA THR A 26 1.49 -8.72 5.50
C THR A 26 1.01 -7.36 4.97
N SER A 27 1.84 -6.33 5.05
CA SER A 27 1.53 -5.01 4.48
C SER A 27 1.28 -5.10 2.98
N TYR A 28 2.04 -5.94 2.25
CA TYR A 28 1.89 -6.10 0.81
C TYR A 28 0.51 -6.64 0.46
N PHE A 29 0.12 -7.74 1.07
CA PHE A 29 -1.18 -8.36 0.76
C PHE A 29 -2.35 -7.48 1.17
N VAL A 30 -2.22 -6.72 2.25
CA VAL A 30 -3.24 -5.77 2.68
C VAL A 30 -3.36 -4.63 1.68
N LEU A 31 -2.24 -3.98 1.34
CA LEU A 31 -2.23 -2.90 0.37
C LEU A 31 -2.75 -3.40 -0.98
N PHE A 32 -2.34 -4.59 -1.42
CA PHE A 32 -2.86 -5.22 -2.62
C PHE A 32 -4.38 -5.38 -2.57
N ALA A 33 -4.92 -5.96 -1.50
CA ALA A 33 -6.36 -6.18 -1.35
C ALA A 33 -7.15 -4.86 -1.30
N VAL A 34 -6.66 -3.86 -0.57
CA VAL A 34 -7.26 -2.53 -0.50
C VAL A 34 -7.25 -1.85 -1.86
N ASN A 35 -6.10 -1.87 -2.55
CA ASN A 35 -5.93 -1.27 -3.87
C ASN A 35 -6.85 -1.92 -4.90
N ALA A 36 -6.86 -3.27 -4.92
CA ALA A 36 -7.73 -4.07 -5.76
C ALA A 36 -9.20 -3.73 -5.53
N LEU A 37 -9.64 -3.66 -4.28
CA LEU A 37 -11.02 -3.32 -3.94
C LEU A 37 -11.39 -1.91 -4.44
N VAL A 38 -10.57 -0.90 -4.13
CA VAL A 38 -10.86 0.49 -4.51
C VAL A 38 -10.93 0.64 -6.03
N ILE A 39 -9.97 0.09 -6.77
CA ILE A 39 -9.96 0.21 -8.23
C ILE A 39 -11.05 -0.63 -8.89
N TYR A 40 -11.36 -1.81 -8.37
CA TYR A 40 -12.47 -2.62 -8.85
C TYR A 40 -13.81 -1.87 -8.69
N LEU A 41 -14.05 -1.27 -7.51
CA LEU A 41 -15.24 -0.45 -7.27
C LEU A 41 -15.25 0.78 -8.18
N ALA A 42 -14.11 1.46 -8.37
CA ALA A 42 -14.02 2.60 -9.26
C ALA A 42 -14.36 2.22 -10.71
N ASN A 43 -13.93 1.04 -11.18
CA ASN A 43 -14.28 0.55 -12.51
C ASN A 43 -15.78 0.22 -12.65
N ILE A 44 -16.42 -0.34 -11.62
CA ILE A 44 -17.86 -0.65 -11.64
C ILE A 44 -18.70 0.64 -11.66
N TYR A 45 -18.40 1.58 -10.76
CA TYR A 45 -19.23 2.78 -10.58
C TYR A 45 -18.90 3.90 -11.57
N PHE A 46 -17.66 3.92 -12.09
CA PHE A 46 -17.17 4.96 -12.99
C PHE A 46 -16.40 4.40 -14.19
N PRO A 47 -17.01 3.48 -14.98
CA PRO A 47 -16.33 2.80 -16.09
C PRO A 47 -15.87 3.75 -17.19
N GLN A 48 -16.51 4.91 -17.35
CA GLN A 48 -16.10 5.96 -18.29
C GLN A 48 -14.77 6.65 -17.89
N TYR A 49 -14.38 6.54 -16.62
CA TYR A 49 -13.19 7.19 -16.07
C TYR A 49 -12.08 6.21 -15.70
N VAL A 50 -12.43 4.98 -15.31
CA VAL A 50 -11.50 3.93 -14.87
C VAL A 50 -11.85 2.63 -15.58
N VAL A 51 -10.94 2.15 -16.42
CA VAL A 51 -11.13 0.94 -17.22
C VAL A 51 -10.15 -0.12 -16.76
N LEU A 52 -10.66 -1.33 -16.52
CA LEU A 52 -9.87 -2.52 -16.24
C LEU A 52 -10.00 -3.51 -17.41
N GLY A 53 -8.87 -3.99 -17.88
CA GLY A 53 -8.81 -4.90 -19.01
C GLY A 53 -8.39 -4.22 -20.31
N THR A 54 -7.80 -5.03 -21.18
CA THR A 54 -7.49 -4.69 -22.57
C THR A 54 -7.88 -5.87 -23.45
N PHE A 55 -7.63 -5.79 -24.75
CA PHE A 55 -7.82 -6.92 -25.65
C PHE A 55 -6.92 -8.13 -25.32
N ASN A 56 -5.79 -7.91 -24.63
CA ASN A 56 -4.82 -8.96 -24.25
C ASN A 56 -4.89 -9.35 -22.78
N ILE A 57 -5.41 -8.49 -21.91
CA ILE A 57 -5.39 -8.69 -20.45
C ILE A 57 -6.82 -8.67 -19.93
N ASN A 58 -7.24 -9.75 -19.27
CA ASN A 58 -8.55 -9.81 -18.65
C ASN A 58 -8.61 -8.99 -17.35
N LEU A 59 -9.81 -8.81 -16.80
CA LEU A 59 -10.04 -8.00 -15.60
C LEU A 59 -9.22 -8.47 -14.39
N GLY A 60 -9.13 -9.77 -14.14
CA GLY A 60 -8.39 -10.32 -12.99
C GLY A 60 -6.89 -10.05 -13.09
N TRP A 61 -6.30 -10.28 -14.27
CA TRP A 61 -4.89 -9.98 -14.51
C TRP A 61 -4.58 -8.49 -14.47
N SER A 62 -5.53 -7.65 -14.91
CA SER A 62 -5.39 -6.20 -14.84
C SER A 62 -5.29 -5.72 -13.40
N ILE A 63 -6.17 -6.22 -12.52
CA ILE A 63 -6.12 -5.93 -11.08
C ILE A 63 -4.80 -6.44 -10.49
N PHE A 64 -4.44 -7.70 -10.79
CA PHE A 64 -3.24 -8.31 -10.23
C PHE A 64 -1.98 -7.51 -10.58
N HIS A 65 -1.76 -7.21 -11.86
CA HIS A 65 -0.60 -6.47 -12.31
C HIS A 65 -0.60 -5.03 -11.82
N SER A 66 -1.68 -4.27 -12.03
CA SER A 66 -1.72 -2.86 -11.65
C SER A 66 -1.62 -2.69 -10.12
N MET A 67 -2.47 -3.35 -9.35
CA MET A 67 -2.57 -3.14 -7.90
C MET A 67 -1.47 -3.85 -7.13
N GLY A 68 -0.96 -4.96 -7.66
CA GLY A 68 0.25 -5.61 -7.16
C GLY A 68 1.46 -4.69 -7.30
N THR A 69 1.65 -4.09 -8.49
CA THR A 69 2.72 -3.11 -8.70
C THR A 69 2.57 -1.89 -7.81
N LEU A 70 1.36 -1.34 -7.66
CA LEU A 70 1.14 -0.20 -6.75
C LEU A 70 1.44 -0.56 -5.29
N ALA A 71 1.03 -1.75 -4.82
CA ALA A 71 1.34 -2.22 -3.48
C ALA A 71 2.85 -2.42 -3.25
N LEU A 72 3.57 -2.94 -4.26
CA LEU A 72 5.03 -3.03 -4.22
C LEU A 72 5.67 -1.63 -4.12
N ILE A 73 5.25 -0.68 -4.96
CA ILE A 73 5.74 0.71 -4.92
C ILE A 73 5.55 1.30 -3.51
N ASN A 74 4.37 1.13 -2.93
CA ASN A 74 4.05 1.67 -1.60
C ASN A 74 4.90 1.06 -0.49
N ILE A 75 5.36 -0.19 -0.64
CA ILE A 75 6.27 -0.79 0.34
C ILE A 75 7.70 -0.37 0.11
N LEU A 76 8.13 -0.38 -1.16
CA LEU A 76 9.49 -0.03 -1.53
C LEU A 76 9.82 1.43 -1.22
N VAL A 77 8.83 2.32 -1.16
CA VAL A 77 9.06 3.73 -0.79
C VAL A 77 9.33 3.95 0.71
N ILE A 78 8.93 3.03 1.59
CA ILE A 78 9.12 3.14 3.05
C ILE A 78 10.56 3.47 3.42
N PRO A 79 11.59 2.71 3.00
CA PRO A 79 12.98 3.02 3.35
C PRO A 79 13.42 4.40 2.86
N PHE A 80 12.94 4.87 1.70
CA PHE A 80 13.26 6.21 1.19
C PHE A 80 12.62 7.30 2.06
N ILE A 81 11.38 7.12 2.50
CA ILE A 81 10.73 8.07 3.42
C ILE A 81 11.45 8.09 4.78
N ARG A 82 11.88 6.92 5.29
CA ARG A 82 12.67 6.81 6.51
C ARG A 82 14.04 7.48 6.38
N GLU A 83 14.67 7.43 5.21
CA GLU A 83 15.91 8.16 4.98
C GLU A 83 15.69 9.68 5.05
N ILE A 84 14.56 10.18 4.55
CA ILE A 84 14.19 11.60 4.69
C ILE A 84 13.99 11.98 6.17
N GLU A 85 13.44 11.10 7.01
CA GLU A 85 13.36 11.32 8.47
C GLU A 85 14.75 11.48 9.10
N LYS A 86 15.69 10.60 8.74
CA LYS A 86 17.07 10.69 9.24
C LYS A 86 17.73 12.00 8.83
N TRP A 87 17.57 12.41 7.57
CA TRP A 87 18.13 13.66 7.06
C TRP A 87 17.53 14.89 7.75
N LYS A 88 16.24 14.85 8.11
CA LYS A 88 15.58 15.92 8.87
C LYS A 88 15.91 15.91 10.37
N GLY A 89 16.54 14.85 10.88
CA GLY A 89 16.80 14.68 12.32
C GLY A 89 15.53 14.56 13.17
N ARG A 90 14.36 14.27 12.57
CA ARG A 90 13.09 14.12 13.27
C ARG A 90 12.17 13.13 12.56
N MET A 91 11.27 12.53 13.34
CA MET A 91 10.16 11.75 12.80
C MET A 91 9.21 12.67 12.02
N LEU A 92 8.66 12.15 10.92
CA LEU A 92 7.61 12.85 10.18
C LEU A 92 6.30 12.75 10.94
N THR A 93 5.50 13.82 10.85
CA THR A 93 4.14 13.82 11.38
C THR A 93 3.24 12.90 10.53
N PRO A 94 2.09 12.43 11.05
CA PRO A 94 1.13 11.66 10.28
C PRO A 94 0.69 12.38 8.99
N MET A 95 0.52 13.70 9.05
CA MET A 95 0.18 14.51 7.88
C MET A 95 1.28 14.50 6.82
N GLU A 96 2.55 14.60 7.22
CA GLU A 96 3.68 14.52 6.28
C GLU A 96 3.81 13.13 5.63
N TRP A 97 3.51 12.07 6.38
CA TRP A 97 3.43 10.71 5.84
C TRP A 97 2.32 10.58 4.80
N MET A 98 1.13 11.08 5.11
CA MET A 98 -0.03 11.08 4.21
C MET A 98 0.27 11.85 2.92
N VAL A 99 0.82 13.07 3.01
CA VAL A 99 1.20 13.86 1.81
C VAL A 99 2.23 13.13 0.95
N LYS A 100 3.20 12.43 1.55
CA LYS A 100 4.18 11.65 0.79
C LYS A 100 3.53 10.46 0.08
N TYR A 101 2.66 9.72 0.75
CA TYR A 101 1.95 8.61 0.13
C TYR A 101 0.93 9.06 -0.91
N LEU A 102 0.30 10.21 -0.76
CA LEU A 102 -0.51 10.84 -1.80
C LEU A 102 0.30 11.05 -3.08
N VAL A 103 1.51 11.61 -2.96
CA VAL A 103 2.43 11.80 -4.09
C VAL A 103 2.83 10.45 -4.70
N VAL A 104 3.17 9.47 -3.88
CA VAL A 104 3.56 8.12 -4.34
C VAL A 104 2.41 7.42 -5.05
N ASN A 105 1.20 7.46 -4.51
CA ASN A 105 0.00 6.90 -5.13
C ASN A 105 -0.32 7.61 -6.44
N PHE A 106 -0.22 8.95 -6.47
CA PHE A 106 -0.45 9.73 -7.70
C PHE A 106 0.54 9.34 -8.80
N VAL A 107 1.84 9.38 -8.51
CA VAL A 107 2.88 9.01 -9.48
C VAL A 107 2.78 7.54 -9.86
N GLY A 108 2.54 6.65 -8.90
CA GLY A 108 2.41 5.21 -9.11
C GLY A 108 1.27 4.88 -10.07
N ILE A 109 0.06 5.38 -9.80
CA ILE A 109 -1.10 5.17 -10.67
C ILE A 109 -0.88 5.83 -12.03
N TRP A 110 -0.30 7.04 -12.06
CA TRP A 110 -0.01 7.73 -13.31
C TRP A 110 0.94 6.90 -14.19
N VAL A 111 2.03 6.38 -13.62
CA VAL A 111 2.97 5.51 -14.36
C VAL A 111 2.29 4.22 -14.80
N ILE A 112 1.56 3.53 -13.91
CA ILE A 112 0.85 2.29 -14.24
C ILE A 112 -0.11 2.51 -15.42
N THR A 113 -0.85 3.62 -15.41
CA THR A 113 -1.82 3.94 -16.47
C THR A 113 -1.18 4.35 -17.80
N ARG A 114 0.09 4.78 -17.79
CA ARG A 114 0.87 5.01 -19.02
C ARG A 114 1.29 3.71 -19.71
N PHE A 115 1.35 2.61 -18.97
CA PHE A 115 1.67 1.28 -19.48
C PHE A 115 0.43 0.38 -19.41
N SER A 116 -0.74 0.91 -19.80
CA SER A 116 -2.02 0.21 -19.73
C SER A 116 -2.04 -1.09 -20.53
N GLU A 117 -1.24 -1.22 -21.59
CA GLU A 117 -1.09 -2.48 -22.34
C GLU A 117 -0.49 -3.61 -21.50
N GLN A 118 0.37 -3.27 -20.53
CA GLN A 118 1.03 -4.23 -19.64
C GLN A 118 0.27 -4.43 -18.33
N PHE A 119 -0.29 -3.36 -17.76
CA PHE A 119 -0.93 -3.41 -16.44
C PHE A 119 -2.46 -3.54 -16.50
N GLY A 120 -3.07 -3.32 -17.66
CA GLY A 120 -4.51 -3.43 -17.86
C GLY A 120 -5.36 -2.36 -17.15
N LEU A 121 -4.75 -1.28 -16.66
CA LEU A 121 -5.45 -0.17 -16.02
C LEU A 121 -5.41 1.08 -16.91
N GLY A 122 -6.57 1.55 -17.34
CA GLY A 122 -6.75 2.81 -18.06
C GLY A 122 -7.49 3.83 -17.21
N VAL A 123 -7.08 5.10 -17.33
CA VAL A 123 -7.78 6.23 -16.70
C VAL A 123 -7.94 7.37 -17.71
N SER A 124 -9.07 8.06 -17.63
CA SER A 124 -9.44 9.09 -18.61
C SER A 124 -8.60 10.37 -18.53
N SER A 125 -8.08 10.74 -17.35
CA SER A 125 -7.35 12.00 -17.15
C SER A 125 -6.46 11.96 -15.92
N TRP A 126 -5.49 12.88 -15.87
CA TRP A 126 -4.62 13.07 -14.70
C TRP A 126 -5.40 13.52 -13.44
N PHE A 127 -6.52 14.22 -13.61
CA PHE A 127 -7.38 14.61 -12.50
C PHE A 127 -8.03 13.38 -11.84
N VAL A 128 -8.47 12.40 -12.64
CA VAL A 128 -8.97 11.12 -12.12
C VAL A 128 -7.88 10.37 -11.36
N VAL A 129 -6.63 10.40 -11.83
CA VAL A 129 -5.49 9.83 -11.10
C VAL A 129 -5.31 10.49 -9.73
N LEU A 130 -5.41 11.82 -9.65
CA LEU A 130 -5.30 12.55 -8.38
C LEU A 130 -6.40 12.16 -7.40
N VAL A 131 -7.64 12.07 -7.87
CA VAL A 131 -8.78 11.65 -7.03
C VAL A 131 -8.58 10.21 -6.56
N LEU A 132 -8.21 9.28 -7.44
CA LEU A 132 -7.93 7.90 -7.06
C LEU A 132 -6.78 7.80 -6.05
N ALA A 133 -5.72 8.57 -6.24
CA ALA A 133 -4.58 8.60 -5.32
C ALA A 133 -5.00 9.08 -3.92
N ALA A 134 -5.84 10.10 -3.83
CA ALA A 134 -6.36 10.59 -2.55
C ALA A 134 -7.26 9.56 -1.87
N VAL A 135 -8.17 8.91 -2.62
CA VAL A 135 -9.02 7.85 -2.08
C VAL A 135 -8.18 6.67 -1.60
N LEU A 136 -7.21 6.23 -2.40
CA LEU A 136 -6.33 5.13 -2.03
C LEU A 136 -5.49 5.47 -0.80
N ASP A 137 -4.89 6.65 -0.73
CA ASP A 137 -4.07 7.09 0.40
C ASP A 137 -4.87 7.06 1.72
N LEU A 138 -6.11 7.56 1.70
CA LEU A 138 -7.01 7.51 2.86
C LEU A 138 -7.35 6.07 3.27
N VAL A 139 -7.78 5.23 2.33
CA VAL A 139 -8.22 3.85 2.64
C VAL A 139 -7.03 2.99 3.06
N GLN A 140 -5.88 3.11 2.41
CA GLN A 140 -4.62 2.46 2.80
C GLN A 140 -4.20 2.90 4.19
N GLY A 141 -4.21 4.20 4.49
CA GLY A 141 -3.87 4.73 5.81
C GLY A 141 -4.75 4.13 6.91
N VAL A 142 -6.07 4.05 6.69
CA VAL A 142 -7.01 3.42 7.63
C VAL A 142 -6.68 1.92 7.80
N ALA A 143 -6.49 1.17 6.72
CA ALA A 143 -6.18 -0.25 6.77
C ALA A 143 -4.87 -0.53 7.54
N MET A 144 -3.83 0.25 7.26
CA MET A 144 -2.52 0.10 7.91
C MET A 144 -2.57 0.46 9.40
N MET A 145 -3.37 1.47 9.79
CA MET A 145 -3.59 1.77 11.21
C MET A 145 -4.30 0.63 11.94
N GLN A 146 -5.26 -0.04 11.30
CA GLN A 146 -5.95 -1.18 11.90
C GLN A 146 -4.99 -2.36 12.13
N ILE A 147 -4.13 -2.67 11.15
CA ILE A 147 -3.13 -3.74 11.30
C ILE A 147 -2.11 -3.42 12.38
N GLY A 148 -1.66 -2.16 12.44
CA GLY A 148 -0.74 -1.71 13.48
C GLY A 148 -1.31 -1.82 14.90
N LYS A 149 -2.64 -1.89 15.07
CA LYS A 149 -3.29 -2.18 16.36
C LYS A 149 -3.36 -3.68 16.66
N VAL A 150 -3.50 -4.53 15.64
CA VAL A 150 -3.60 -5.99 15.79
C VAL A 150 -2.21 -6.63 16.01
N GLN A 151 -1.15 -6.02 15.48
CA GLN A 151 0.23 -6.51 15.60
C GLN A 151 0.96 -6.01 16.87
N LYS A 152 0.37 -5.08 17.61
CA LYS A 152 0.87 -4.61 18.92
C LYS A 152 0.26 -5.45 20.03
#